data_AF-A0AA37HXC1-F1
#
_entry.id   AF-A0AA37HXC1-F1
#
_cell.length_a   1.000
_cell.length_b   1.000
_cell.length_c   1.000
_cell.angle_alpha   90.00
_cell.angle_beta   90.00
_cell.angle_gamma   90.00
#
_symmetry.space_group_name_H-M   'P 1'
#
loop_
_entity.id
_entity.type
_entity.pdbx_description
1 polymer ?
#
loop_
_entity_poly.entity_id
_entity_poly.type
_entity_poly.pdbx_seq_one_letter_code
_entity_poly.pdbx_strand_id
1 'polypeptide(L)'
;MSMTISDLTLKHLCQKYSHDIGSGTNRFLPGIKVRYVATNKKFGYTYFGNFFFFGDDIYVWEQDEKYAEDHNQNVVEDVFGDECKGRGYARRVLFAGVLTDFSDDNGEGIYTGDVIKLEKKDEPTEYFAVGAWSREEGKGEYCFILDNHNWSLEECLHQNYHMTRVGTVFFQLDVSDFVGVNQRVMGFNGWRDTEEEKKQKILMAKFTPNFDQEPWKYQGLETLGAEYDWR
;
A
#
# COMPACT_ATOMS: atom_id res chain seq x y z
N MET A 1 17.20 4.89 14.26
CA MET A 1 16.55 4.16 13.16
C MET A 1 15.06 4.23 13.38
N SER A 2 14.33 4.72 12.39
CA SER A 2 12.87 4.67 12.35
C SER A 2 12.41 3.21 12.30
N MET A 3 11.22 2.93 12.84
CA MET A 3 10.66 1.59 12.84
C MET A 3 10.01 1.30 11.47
N THR A 4 10.51 0.30 10.75
CA THR A 4 9.91 -0.12 9.47
C THR A 4 8.58 -0.85 9.73
N ILE A 5 7.51 -0.40 9.08
CA ILE A 5 6.17 -0.94 9.24
C ILE A 5 5.85 -1.87 8.06
N SER A 6 6.13 -3.16 8.24
CA SER A 6 5.68 -4.23 7.35
C SER A 6 4.25 -4.69 7.69
N ASP A 7 3.62 -5.43 6.78
CA ASP A 7 2.29 -6.05 6.99
C ASP A 7 2.26 -6.89 8.28
N LEU A 8 3.33 -7.64 8.56
CA LEU A 8 3.48 -8.43 9.79
C LEU A 8 3.53 -7.53 11.04
N THR A 9 4.34 -6.48 10.98
CA THR A 9 4.46 -5.49 12.08
C THR A 9 3.12 -4.81 12.34
N LEU A 10 2.39 -4.46 11.27
CA LEU A 10 1.09 -3.81 11.37
C LEU A 10 0.03 -4.73 12.01
N LYS A 11 0.00 -6.01 11.61
CA LYS A 11 -0.87 -7.03 12.22
C LYS A 11 -0.59 -7.18 13.71
N HIS A 12 0.69 -7.28 14.10
CA HIS A 12 1.08 -7.37 15.51
C HIS A 12 0.63 -6.13 16.30
N LEU A 13 0.82 -4.93 15.74
CA LEU A 13 0.36 -3.69 16.38
C LEU A 13 -1.15 -3.67 16.55
N CYS A 14 -1.93 -4.10 15.55
CA CYS A 14 -3.39 -4.21 15.68
C CYS A 14 -3.80 -5.16 16.83
N GLN A 15 -3.12 -6.29 16.99
CA GLN A 15 -3.38 -7.23 18.10
C GLN A 15 -3.03 -6.59 19.46
N LYS A 16 -1.84 -5.97 19.55
CA LYS A 16 -1.35 -5.32 20.77
C LYS A 16 -2.26 -4.19 21.25
N TYR A 17 -2.77 -3.38 20.33
CA TYR A 17 -3.62 -2.22 20.61
C TYR A 17 -5.11 -2.48 20.36
N SER A 18 -5.54 -3.76 20.34
CA SER A 18 -6.92 -4.14 19.99
C SER A 18 -7.97 -3.41 20.85
N HIS A 19 -7.75 -3.33 22.16
CA HIS A 19 -8.63 -2.61 23.08
C HIS A 19 -8.77 -1.11 22.73
N ASP A 20 -7.66 -0.44 22.42
CA ASP A 20 -7.65 0.99 22.10
C ASP A 20 -8.31 1.26 20.74
N ILE A 21 -8.09 0.37 19.76
CA ILE A 21 -8.73 0.41 18.44
C ILE A 21 -10.25 0.21 18.57
N GLY A 22 -10.68 -0.80 19.31
CA GLY A 22 -12.09 -1.14 19.50
C GLY A 22 -12.85 -0.11 20.33
N SER A 23 -12.23 0.44 21.38
CA SER A 23 -12.82 1.53 22.18
C SER A 23 -12.77 2.90 21.50
N GLY A 24 -11.94 3.06 20.45
CA GLY A 24 -11.71 4.35 19.80
C GLY A 24 -10.85 5.31 20.64
N THR A 25 -10.18 4.78 21.68
CA THR A 25 -9.31 5.56 22.56
C THR A 25 -7.96 5.76 21.87
N ASN A 26 -7.81 6.84 21.11
CA ASN A 26 -6.57 7.13 20.36
C ASN A 26 -5.41 7.66 21.24
N ARG A 27 -5.38 7.33 22.53
CA ARG A 27 -4.33 7.82 23.44
C ARG A 27 -3.09 6.95 23.29
N PHE A 28 -1.98 7.56 22.86
CA PHE A 28 -0.66 6.92 22.70
C PHE A 28 -0.53 5.90 21.56
N LEU A 29 -1.39 5.99 20.55
CA LEU A 29 -1.24 5.18 19.34
C LEU A 29 -0.10 5.72 18.44
N PRO A 30 0.67 4.83 17.78
CA PRO A 30 1.64 5.22 16.76
C PRO A 30 1.00 6.03 15.63
N GLY A 31 1.69 7.06 15.13
CA GLY A 31 1.26 7.91 14.02
C GLY A 31 1.41 7.24 12.64
N ILE A 32 0.93 6.00 12.49
CA ILE A 32 1.04 5.24 11.24
C ILE A 32 -0.13 5.59 10.33
N LYS A 33 0.16 5.96 9.09
CA LYS A 33 -0.85 6.20 8.05
C LYS A 33 -0.80 5.07 7.02
N VAL A 34 -1.96 4.57 6.62
CA VAL A 34 -2.09 3.54 5.60
C VAL A 34 -2.99 4.00 4.47
N ARG A 35 -2.87 3.33 3.33
CA ARG A 35 -3.81 3.45 2.21
C ARG A 35 -4.44 2.10 1.89
N TYR A 36 -5.63 2.15 1.30
CA TYR A 36 -6.38 0.98 0.87
C TYR A 36 -7.13 1.29 -0.43
N VAL A 37 -7.46 0.27 -1.22
CA VAL A 37 -8.33 0.45 -2.39
C VAL A 37 -9.76 0.62 -1.90
N ALA A 38 -10.30 1.83 -2.04
CA ALA A 38 -11.66 2.13 -1.60
C ALA A 38 -12.71 1.68 -2.63
N THR A 39 -12.45 2.00 -3.90
CA THR A 39 -13.21 1.61 -5.11
C THR A 39 -12.27 1.63 -6.32
N ASN A 40 -12.77 1.25 -7.50
CA ASN A 40 -12.01 1.49 -8.74
C ASN A 40 -11.60 2.96 -8.86
N LYS A 41 -10.35 3.20 -9.29
CA LYS A 41 -9.72 4.52 -9.46
C LYS A 41 -9.56 5.36 -8.19
N LYS A 42 -9.82 4.80 -7.00
CA LYS A 42 -9.77 5.60 -5.76
C LYS A 42 -9.12 4.84 -4.61
N PHE A 43 -8.04 5.40 -4.09
CA PHE A 43 -7.52 5.02 -2.78
C PHE A 43 -8.28 5.72 -1.66
N GLY A 44 -8.43 5.03 -0.54
CA GLY A 44 -8.78 5.59 0.76
C GLY A 44 -7.53 5.66 1.63
N TYR A 45 -7.57 6.56 2.61
CA TYR A 45 -6.46 6.77 3.54
C TYR A 45 -6.98 6.82 4.96
N THR A 46 -6.28 6.17 5.88
CA THR A 46 -6.66 6.19 7.30
C THR A 46 -5.43 6.12 8.19
N TYR A 47 -5.63 6.43 9.47
CA TYR A 47 -4.60 6.37 10.50
C TYR A 47 -4.82 5.16 11.40
N PHE A 48 -3.71 4.67 11.96
CA PHE A 48 -3.73 3.60 12.94
C PHE A 48 -4.62 3.97 14.14
N GLY A 49 -5.40 3.00 14.61
CA GLY A 49 -6.56 3.24 15.48
C GLY A 49 -7.89 3.12 14.75
N ASN A 50 -7.94 3.41 13.44
CA ASN A 50 -9.17 3.39 12.63
C ASN A 50 -9.25 2.21 11.65
N PHE A 51 -8.42 1.20 11.84
CA PHE A 51 -8.49 -0.06 11.11
C PHE A 51 -7.94 -1.20 11.97
N PHE A 52 -8.25 -2.43 11.57
CA PHE A 52 -7.76 -3.65 12.19
C PHE A 52 -7.69 -4.79 11.17
N PHE A 53 -7.04 -5.88 11.56
CA PHE A 53 -6.94 -7.10 10.74
C PHE A 53 -7.82 -8.22 11.29
N PHE A 54 -8.41 -8.98 10.37
CA PHE A 54 -9.03 -10.27 10.65
C PHE A 54 -8.46 -11.30 9.67
N GLY A 55 -7.57 -12.16 10.16
CA GLY A 55 -6.72 -12.99 9.29
C GLY A 55 -5.80 -12.12 8.42
N ASP A 56 -5.92 -12.26 7.11
CA ASP A 56 -5.17 -11.45 6.12
C ASP A 56 -5.96 -10.25 5.60
N ASP A 57 -7.25 -10.14 5.94
CA ASP A 57 -8.11 -9.05 5.54
C ASP A 57 -7.96 -7.83 6.47
N ILE A 58 -8.05 -6.64 5.88
CA ILE A 58 -8.11 -5.38 6.61
C ILE A 58 -9.55 -4.85 6.65
N TYR A 59 -9.93 -4.35 7.81
CA TYR A 59 -11.20 -3.69 8.04
C TYR A 59 -10.94 -2.25 8.48
N VAL A 60 -11.63 -1.30 7.86
CA VAL A 60 -11.56 0.13 8.20
C VAL A 60 -12.86 0.55 8.87
N TRP A 61 -12.75 1.36 9.92
CA TRP A 61 -13.89 1.98 10.58
C TRP A 61 -14.35 3.21 9.79
N GLU A 62 -15.53 3.12 9.19
CA GLU A 62 -16.17 4.21 8.45
C GLU A 62 -17.27 4.87 9.31
N GLN A 63 -17.41 6.19 9.22
CA GLN A 63 -18.47 6.91 9.97
C GLN A 63 -19.71 7.21 9.14
N ASP A 64 -19.63 7.05 7.82
CA ASP A 64 -20.70 7.41 6.89
C ASP A 64 -21.74 6.29 6.81
N GLU A 65 -23.02 6.64 7.01
CA GLU A 65 -24.18 5.71 7.01
C GLU A 65 -24.30 4.91 5.71
N LYS A 66 -23.77 5.41 4.59
CA LYS A 66 -23.76 4.65 3.32
C LYS A 66 -23.02 3.31 3.42
N TYR A 67 -22.16 3.12 4.43
CA TYR A 67 -21.43 1.88 4.68
C TYR A 67 -22.12 0.96 5.70
N ALA A 68 -23.34 1.28 6.13
CA ALA A 68 -24.08 0.47 7.09
C ALA A 68 -24.32 -0.96 6.58
N GLU A 69 -24.58 -1.14 5.28
CA GLU A 69 -24.77 -2.46 4.66
C GLU A 69 -23.47 -3.27 4.55
N ASP A 70 -22.32 -2.59 4.49
CA ASP A 70 -21.00 -3.22 4.43
C ASP A 70 -20.45 -3.60 5.82
N HIS A 71 -21.15 -3.19 6.89
CA HIS A 71 -20.69 -3.39 8.26
C HIS A 71 -20.69 -4.87 8.65
N ASN A 72 -19.52 -5.39 9.01
CA ASN A 72 -19.40 -6.77 9.47
C ASN A 72 -19.31 -6.87 11.01
N GLN A 73 -20.47 -6.91 11.66
CA GLN A 73 -20.58 -7.01 13.12
C GLN A 73 -19.94 -8.30 13.68
N ASN A 74 -20.06 -9.43 12.99
CA ASN A 74 -19.49 -10.70 13.44
C ASN A 74 -17.96 -10.61 13.54
N VAL A 75 -17.31 -9.99 12.55
CA VAL A 75 -15.85 -9.79 12.57
C VAL A 75 -15.43 -8.84 13.69
N VAL A 76 -16.23 -7.83 14.02
CA VAL A 76 -15.96 -6.93 15.14
C VAL A 76 -15.98 -7.70 16.46
N GLU A 77 -17.02 -8.49 16.69
CA GLU A 77 -17.13 -9.32 17.90
C GLU A 77 -16.02 -10.36 18.00
N ASP A 78 -15.64 -10.99 16.88
CA ASP A 78 -14.54 -11.97 16.85
C ASP A 78 -13.17 -11.34 17.19
N VAL A 79 -12.93 -10.09 16.77
CA VAL A 79 -11.63 -9.41 16.98
C VAL A 79 -11.55 -8.74 18.35
N PHE A 80 -12.63 -8.09 18.79
CA PHE A 80 -12.62 -7.23 19.98
C PHE A 80 -13.35 -7.83 21.18
N GLY A 81 -14.20 -8.84 20.97
CA GLY A 81 -15.03 -9.45 22.02
C GLY A 81 -16.18 -8.57 22.51
N ASP A 82 -16.49 -7.47 21.83
CA ASP A 82 -17.56 -6.51 22.16
C ASP A 82 -18.05 -5.78 20.88
N GLU A 83 -19.25 -5.20 20.93
CA GLU A 83 -19.89 -4.50 19.80
C GLU A 83 -19.17 -3.21 19.37
N CYS A 84 -18.17 -2.74 20.12
CA CYS A 84 -17.42 -1.52 19.83
C CYS A 84 -18.33 -0.30 19.54
N LYS A 85 -19.31 -0.07 20.42
CA LYS A 85 -20.35 0.96 20.22
C LYS A 85 -19.75 2.33 19.94
N GLY A 86 -20.27 2.97 18.89
CA GLY A 86 -19.85 4.32 18.48
C GLY A 86 -18.58 4.35 17.60
N ARG A 87 -18.00 3.20 17.22
CA ARG A 87 -16.90 3.16 16.25
C ARG A 87 -17.32 3.36 14.80
N GLY A 88 -18.61 3.21 14.49
CA GLY A 88 -19.12 3.28 13.13
C GLY A 88 -19.17 1.90 12.47
N TYR A 89 -18.92 1.84 11.17
CA TYR A 89 -19.11 0.66 10.34
C TYR A 89 -17.77 0.05 9.93
N ALA A 90 -17.46 -1.15 10.46
CA ALA A 90 -16.31 -1.93 10.04
C ALA A 90 -16.51 -2.51 8.63
N ARG A 91 -15.79 -1.98 7.65
CA ARG A 91 -15.86 -2.37 6.24
C ARG A 91 -14.58 -3.04 5.78
N ARG A 92 -14.69 -4.19 5.12
CA ARG A 92 -13.55 -4.88 4.49
C ARG A 92 -13.03 -4.07 3.30
N VAL A 93 -11.71 -3.92 3.18
CA VAL A 93 -11.05 -3.24 2.06
C VAL A 93 -9.80 -3.98 1.61
N LEU A 94 -9.26 -3.65 0.44
CA LEU A 94 -7.95 -4.18 0.01
C LEU A 94 -6.84 -3.28 0.54
N PHE A 95 -5.99 -3.82 1.41
CA PHE A 95 -4.84 -3.09 1.93
C PHE A 95 -3.89 -2.71 0.80
N ALA A 96 -3.49 -1.43 0.74
CA ALA A 96 -2.69 -0.90 -0.35
C ALA A 96 -1.37 -0.25 0.10
N GLY A 97 -0.95 -0.49 1.34
CA GLY A 97 0.37 -0.13 1.82
C GLY A 97 0.40 0.91 2.93
N VAL A 98 1.59 1.13 3.46
CA VAL A 98 1.87 2.03 4.59
C VAL A 98 2.68 3.20 4.10
N LEU A 99 2.41 4.39 4.65
CA LEU A 99 3.25 5.56 4.44
C LEU A 99 4.63 5.32 5.07
N THR A 100 5.69 5.48 4.28
CA THR A 100 7.07 5.43 4.74
C THR A 100 7.50 6.77 5.35
N ASP A 101 8.71 6.83 5.89
CA ASP A 101 9.37 8.06 6.32
C ASP A 101 10.13 8.78 5.18
N PHE A 102 10.02 8.27 3.95
CA PHE A 102 10.62 8.87 2.76
C PHE A 102 9.61 9.69 1.97
N SER A 103 10.11 10.71 1.29
CA SER A 103 9.35 11.50 0.32
C SER A 103 10.04 11.47 -1.02
N ASP A 104 9.28 11.61 -2.09
CA ASP A 104 9.80 11.76 -3.44
C ASP A 104 10.33 13.19 -3.66
N ASP A 105 10.91 13.44 -4.83
CA ASP A 105 11.50 14.73 -5.20
C ASP A 105 10.46 15.87 -5.31
N ASN A 106 9.16 15.56 -5.34
CA ASN A 106 8.07 16.53 -5.30
C ASN A 106 7.62 16.85 -3.87
N GLY A 107 8.21 16.21 -2.85
CA GLY A 107 7.83 16.34 -1.45
C GLY A 107 6.60 15.52 -1.06
N GLU A 108 6.17 14.57 -1.91
CA GLU A 108 5.05 13.68 -1.61
C GLU A 108 5.56 12.43 -0.88
N GLY A 109 4.89 12.05 0.22
CA GLY A 109 5.27 10.87 1.00
C GLY A 109 5.17 9.58 0.18
N ILE A 110 6.15 8.70 0.29
CA ILE A 110 6.20 7.42 -0.43
C ILE A 110 5.45 6.36 0.39
N TYR A 111 4.58 5.59 -0.27
CA TYR A 111 3.89 4.44 0.31
C TYR A 111 4.53 3.13 -0.18
N THR A 112 4.45 2.07 0.63
CA THR A 112 4.68 0.73 0.10
C THR A 112 3.68 0.43 -1.02
N GLY A 113 4.17 -0.23 -2.07
CA GLY A 113 3.45 -0.45 -3.33
C GLY A 113 3.54 0.71 -4.33
N ASP A 114 4.18 1.84 -4.00
CA ASP A 114 4.48 2.89 -4.99
C ASP A 114 5.55 2.44 -5.98
N VAL A 115 5.38 2.83 -7.24
CA VAL A 115 6.38 2.68 -8.29
C VAL A 115 7.15 3.98 -8.41
N ILE A 116 8.47 3.88 -8.26
CA ILE A 116 9.41 5.00 -8.27
C ILE A 116 10.24 4.93 -9.54
N LYS A 117 10.29 6.04 -10.25
CA LYS A 117 11.27 6.32 -11.29
C LYS A 117 12.55 6.80 -10.62
N LEU A 118 13.65 6.10 -10.90
CA LEU A 118 14.99 6.43 -10.43
C LEU A 118 15.79 7.06 -11.55
N GLU A 119 16.36 8.24 -11.29
CA GLU A 119 17.21 8.94 -12.24
C GLU A 119 18.51 9.37 -11.56
N LYS A 120 19.63 9.12 -12.22
CA LYS A 120 20.94 9.62 -11.79
C LYS A 120 21.75 10.01 -13.02
N LYS A 121 22.56 11.04 -12.86
CA LYS A 121 23.36 11.57 -13.95
C LYS A 121 24.24 10.47 -14.56
N ASP A 122 24.21 10.36 -15.89
CA ASP A 122 24.99 9.40 -16.68
C ASP A 122 24.65 7.91 -16.43
N GLU A 123 23.51 7.62 -15.79
CA GLU A 123 22.99 6.27 -15.58
C GLU A 123 21.62 6.07 -16.26
N PRO A 124 21.25 4.84 -16.67
CA PRO A 124 19.92 4.55 -17.19
C PRO A 124 18.82 4.84 -16.17
N THR A 125 17.68 5.33 -16.64
CA THR A 125 16.47 5.45 -15.82
C THR A 125 15.92 4.06 -15.50
N GLU A 126 15.64 3.80 -14.22
CA GLU A 126 15.04 2.55 -13.76
C GLU A 126 13.70 2.81 -13.06
N TYR A 127 12.87 1.76 -12.96
CA TYR A 127 11.55 1.83 -12.32
C TYR A 127 11.39 0.65 -11.38
N PHE A 128 11.17 0.92 -10.09
CA PHE A 128 10.97 -0.13 -9.10
C PHE A 128 9.82 0.19 -8.16
N ALA A 129 9.14 -0.86 -7.73
CA ALA A 129 8.13 -0.80 -6.70
C ALA A 129 8.75 -0.90 -5.30
N VAL A 130 8.25 -0.10 -4.37
CA VAL A 130 8.72 -0.03 -2.98
C VAL A 130 8.00 -1.06 -2.12
N GLY A 131 8.75 -1.88 -1.41
CA GLY A 131 8.25 -2.79 -0.38
C GLY A 131 8.78 -2.44 1.00
N ALA A 132 8.39 -3.25 1.99
CA ALA A 132 8.96 -3.23 3.32
C ALA A 132 9.60 -4.58 3.63
N TRP A 133 10.92 -4.65 3.62
CA TRP A 133 11.64 -5.87 3.98
C TRP A 133 11.88 -5.91 5.49
N SER A 134 11.29 -6.88 6.18
CA SER A 134 11.36 -7.00 7.63
C SER A 134 11.63 -8.46 7.99
N ARG A 135 12.72 -8.73 8.72
CA ARG A 135 13.03 -10.09 9.22
C ARG A 135 12.47 -10.33 10.62
N GLU A 136 12.28 -9.26 11.38
CA GLU A 136 11.69 -9.24 12.71
C GLU A 136 10.76 -8.03 12.82
N GLU A 137 9.89 -8.01 13.83
CA GLU A 137 9.00 -6.89 14.10
C GLU A 137 9.78 -5.58 14.29
N GLY A 138 9.43 -4.56 13.50
CA GLY A 138 10.04 -3.23 13.58
C GLY A 138 11.52 -3.13 13.19
N LYS A 139 12.15 -4.24 12.75
CA LYS A 139 13.52 -4.26 12.23
C LYS A 139 13.53 -4.66 10.77
N GLY A 140 13.70 -3.65 9.93
CA GLY A 140 13.65 -3.78 8.49
C GLY A 140 13.96 -2.46 7.81
N GLU A 141 13.76 -2.42 6.50
CA GLU A 141 13.98 -1.25 5.67
C GLU A 141 12.89 -1.13 4.61
N TYR A 142 12.58 0.11 4.22
CA TYR A 142 11.83 0.37 3.00
C TYR A 142 12.79 0.31 1.82
N CYS A 143 12.49 -0.54 0.85
CA CYS A 143 13.42 -0.89 -0.21
C CYS A 143 12.73 -1.37 -1.47
N PHE A 144 13.48 -1.36 -2.57
CA PHE A 144 13.15 -2.14 -3.76
C PHE A 144 13.51 -3.60 -3.47
N ILE A 145 12.50 -4.46 -3.36
CA ILE A 145 12.69 -5.90 -3.14
C ILE A 145 13.01 -6.54 -4.49
N LEU A 146 14.22 -7.09 -4.63
CA LEU A 146 14.72 -7.76 -5.83
C LEU A 146 14.90 -9.27 -5.56
N ASP A 147 15.28 -10.06 -6.56
CA ASP A 147 15.33 -11.54 -6.45
C ASP A 147 16.30 -12.04 -5.37
N ASN A 148 17.52 -11.49 -5.36
CA ASN A 148 18.61 -11.92 -4.48
C ASN A 148 19.22 -10.76 -3.68
N HIS A 149 18.61 -9.58 -3.75
CA HIS A 149 19.08 -8.37 -3.11
C HIS A 149 17.89 -7.50 -2.74
N ASN A 150 18.14 -6.48 -1.93
CA ASN A 150 17.23 -5.38 -1.78
C ASN A 150 18.04 -4.10 -1.93
N TRP A 151 17.40 -3.02 -2.34
CA TRP A 151 18.06 -1.74 -2.43
C TRP A 151 17.24 -0.72 -1.65
N SER A 152 17.81 -0.25 -0.54
CA SER A 152 17.09 0.61 0.40
C SER A 152 16.86 2.01 -0.20
N LEU A 153 15.74 2.64 0.20
CA LEU A 153 15.48 4.03 -0.18
C LEU A 153 16.54 4.98 0.40
N GLU A 154 17.06 4.66 1.58
CA GLU A 154 18.16 5.41 2.22
C GLU A 154 19.45 5.37 1.38
N GLU A 155 19.83 4.21 0.84
CA GLU A 155 20.99 4.10 -0.05
C GLU A 155 20.79 4.86 -1.36
N CYS A 156 19.57 4.86 -1.92
CA CYS A 156 19.26 5.63 -3.13
C CYS A 156 19.49 7.13 -2.90
N LEU A 157 19.03 7.66 -1.76
CA LEU A 157 19.29 9.04 -1.37
C LEU A 157 20.78 9.31 -1.16
N HIS A 158 21.49 8.43 -0.45
CA HIS A 158 22.95 8.57 -0.24
C HIS A 158 23.75 8.54 -1.55
N GLN A 159 23.25 7.84 -2.56
CA GLN A 159 23.87 7.76 -3.89
C GLN A 159 23.41 8.87 -4.85
N ASN A 160 22.60 9.83 -4.38
CA ASN A 160 22.05 10.95 -5.16
C ASN A 160 21.17 10.51 -6.34
N TYR A 161 20.35 9.46 -6.17
CA TYR A 161 19.27 9.19 -7.10
C TYR A 161 18.12 10.18 -6.85
N HIS A 162 17.60 10.72 -7.95
CA HIS A 162 16.33 11.41 -8.02
C HIS A 162 15.21 10.37 -8.00
N MET A 163 14.26 10.53 -7.06
CA MET A 163 13.16 9.59 -6.87
C MET A 163 11.84 10.30 -7.18
N THR A 164 11.15 9.86 -8.22
CA THR A 164 9.82 10.42 -8.57
C THR A 164 8.77 9.31 -8.56
N ARG A 165 7.67 9.50 -7.83
CA ARG A 165 6.53 8.57 -7.89
C ARG A 165 5.86 8.66 -9.26
N VAL A 166 5.55 7.52 -9.87
CA VAL A 166 4.90 7.44 -11.19
C VAL A 166 3.63 6.60 -11.23
N GLY A 167 3.27 5.97 -10.11
CA GLY A 167 2.11 5.08 -10.03
C GLY A 167 2.22 4.09 -8.88
N THR A 168 1.44 3.00 -8.94
CA THR A 168 1.45 1.95 -7.91
C THR A 168 1.33 0.55 -8.51
N VAL A 169 1.57 -0.49 -7.72
CA VAL A 169 1.42 -1.90 -8.12
C VAL A 169 -0.03 -2.42 -8.06
N PHE A 170 -1.01 -1.54 -7.86
CA PHE A 170 -2.43 -1.90 -7.71
C PHE A 170 -3.19 -1.84 -9.05
N PHE A 171 -2.62 -2.46 -10.08
CA PHE A 171 -3.27 -2.69 -11.37
C PHE A 171 -3.73 -4.15 -11.48
N GLN A 172 -4.65 -4.42 -12.40
CA GLN A 172 -5.25 -5.74 -12.62
C GLN A 172 -5.80 -6.38 -11.33
N LEU A 173 -6.40 -5.56 -10.46
CA LEU A 173 -6.96 -6.02 -9.18
C LEU A 173 -8.15 -6.95 -9.38
N ASP A 174 -8.28 -7.93 -8.49
CA ASP A 174 -9.48 -8.73 -8.28
C ASP A 174 -10.06 -8.43 -6.90
N VAL A 175 -11.38 -8.40 -6.76
CA VAL A 175 -12.07 -8.16 -5.48
C VAL A 175 -11.84 -9.31 -4.49
N SER A 176 -11.55 -10.51 -5.00
CA SER A 176 -11.14 -11.69 -4.25
C SER A 176 -9.64 -11.79 -4.01
N ASP A 177 -8.86 -10.78 -4.44
CA ASP A 177 -7.40 -10.84 -4.37
C ASP A 177 -6.89 -10.70 -2.93
N PHE A 178 -6.14 -11.69 -2.46
CA PHE A 178 -5.48 -11.71 -1.15
C PHE A 178 -3.96 -11.43 -1.26
N VAL A 179 -3.48 -11.01 -2.44
CA VAL A 179 -2.06 -10.74 -2.67
C VAL A 179 -1.62 -9.49 -1.90
N GLY A 180 -0.74 -9.71 -0.92
CA GLY A 180 -0.15 -8.65 -0.10
C GLY A 180 0.77 -7.71 -0.89
N VAL A 181 1.03 -6.53 -0.32
CA VAL A 181 1.75 -5.44 -1.01
C VAL A 181 3.14 -5.89 -1.48
N ASN A 182 3.92 -6.54 -0.62
CA ASN A 182 5.26 -7.02 -0.98
C ASN A 182 5.24 -8.05 -2.11
N GLN A 183 4.21 -8.91 -2.18
CA GLN A 183 4.11 -9.88 -3.26
C GLN A 183 3.83 -9.19 -4.61
N ARG A 184 3.02 -8.13 -4.62
CA ARG A 184 2.83 -7.29 -5.81
C ARG A 184 4.11 -6.56 -6.20
N VAL A 185 4.84 -6.03 -5.21
CA VAL A 185 6.14 -5.36 -5.41
C VAL A 185 7.14 -6.31 -6.06
N MET A 186 7.28 -7.54 -5.54
CA MET A 186 8.16 -8.56 -6.12
C MET A 186 7.72 -8.94 -7.54
N GLY A 187 6.42 -9.02 -7.78
CA GLY A 187 5.87 -9.25 -9.12
C GLY A 187 6.19 -8.11 -10.09
N PHE A 188 6.18 -6.86 -9.63
CA PHE A 188 6.57 -5.70 -10.44
C PHE A 188 8.07 -5.66 -10.71
N ASN A 189 8.90 -5.90 -9.69
CA ASN A 189 10.37 -5.89 -9.76
C ASN A 189 10.95 -7.17 -10.39
N GLY A 190 10.15 -7.91 -11.17
CA GLY A 190 10.51 -9.22 -11.70
C GLY A 190 11.75 -9.17 -12.61
N TRP A 191 12.85 -9.79 -12.20
CA TRP A 191 14.10 -9.78 -12.97
C TRP A 191 14.03 -10.53 -14.30
N ARG A 192 13.05 -11.43 -14.46
CA ARG A 192 12.84 -12.24 -15.68
C ARG A 192 11.97 -11.56 -16.72
N ASP A 193 11.45 -10.38 -16.41
CA ASP A 193 10.61 -9.63 -17.34
C ASP A 193 11.43 -9.24 -18.58
N THR A 194 10.82 -9.47 -19.74
CA THR A 194 11.25 -8.85 -20.99
C THR A 194 11.06 -7.33 -20.93
N GLU A 195 11.76 -6.61 -21.80
CA GLU A 195 11.61 -5.15 -21.90
C GLU A 195 10.18 -4.71 -22.24
N GLU A 196 9.42 -5.53 -22.97
CA GLU A 196 8.02 -5.26 -23.27
C GLU A 196 7.13 -5.44 -22.03
N GLU A 197 7.35 -6.49 -21.24
CA GLU A 197 6.64 -6.71 -19.99
C GLU A 197 6.91 -5.59 -18.98
N LYS A 198 8.16 -5.12 -18.87
CA LYS A 198 8.51 -3.97 -18.02
C LYS A 198 7.77 -2.71 -18.45
N LYS A 199 7.81 -2.37 -19.75
CA LYS A 199 7.07 -1.20 -20.28
C LYS A 199 5.58 -1.30 -20.03
N GLN A 200 5.01 -2.49 -20.20
CA GLN A 200 3.60 -2.73 -19.92
C GLN A 200 3.27 -2.55 -18.43
N LYS A 201 4.10 -3.07 -17.51
CA LYS A 201 3.90 -2.87 -16.06
C LYS A 201 4.00 -1.39 -15.67
N ILE A 202 4.98 -0.67 -16.22
CA ILE A 202 5.12 0.78 -15.99
C ILE A 202 3.88 1.53 -16.49
N LEU A 203 3.38 1.18 -17.67
CA LEU A 203 2.14 1.74 -18.22
C LEU A 203 0.95 1.49 -17.29
N MET A 204 0.76 0.24 -16.84
CA MET A 204 -0.35 -0.12 -15.95
C MET A 204 -0.28 0.59 -14.61
N ALA A 205 0.93 0.75 -14.04
CA ALA A 205 1.14 1.39 -12.75
C ALA A 205 0.62 2.83 -12.68
N LYS A 206 0.67 3.57 -13.78
CA LYS A 206 0.16 4.96 -13.88
C LYS A 206 -1.36 5.05 -13.64
N PHE A 207 -2.11 4.01 -14.00
CA PHE A 207 -3.56 3.99 -13.96
C PHE A 207 -4.05 3.10 -12.83
N THR A 208 -3.80 3.52 -11.59
CA THR A 208 -4.11 2.74 -10.39
C THR A 208 -4.87 3.56 -9.33
N PRO A 209 -5.68 2.92 -8.46
CA PRO A 209 -5.98 1.48 -8.44
C PRO A 209 -6.94 1.11 -9.57
N ASN A 210 -6.74 -0.05 -10.22
CA ASN A 210 -7.54 -0.47 -11.36
C ASN A 210 -7.77 -1.99 -11.39
N PHE A 211 -9.00 -2.37 -11.75
CA PHE A 211 -9.50 -3.75 -11.80
C PHE A 211 -9.51 -4.33 -13.22
N ASP A 212 -9.19 -3.53 -14.24
CA ASP A 212 -9.09 -4.00 -15.62
C ASP A 212 -8.00 -5.06 -15.77
N GLN A 213 -8.38 -6.23 -16.29
CA GLN A 213 -7.49 -7.38 -16.42
C GLN A 213 -6.70 -7.37 -17.73
N GLU A 214 -7.22 -6.73 -18.78
CA GLU A 214 -6.61 -6.78 -20.10
C GLU A 214 -5.62 -5.61 -20.33
N PRO A 215 -4.35 -5.87 -20.68
CA PRO A 215 -3.34 -4.83 -20.86
C PRO A 215 -3.69 -3.75 -21.90
N TRP A 216 -4.41 -4.11 -22.96
CA TRP A 216 -4.78 -3.17 -24.02
C TRP A 216 -5.69 -2.03 -23.52
N LYS A 217 -6.44 -2.24 -22.42
CA LYS A 217 -7.27 -1.19 -21.82
C LYS A 217 -6.42 -0.05 -21.27
N TYR A 218 -5.25 -0.35 -20.72
CA TYR A 218 -4.32 0.66 -20.21
C TYR A 218 -3.66 1.46 -21.35
N GLN A 219 -3.40 0.82 -22.50
CA GLN A 219 -2.99 1.54 -23.71
C GLN A 219 -4.10 2.48 -24.20
N GLY A 220 -5.36 2.05 -24.10
CA GLY A 220 -6.52 2.90 -24.34
C GLY A 220 -6.56 4.11 -23.40
N LEU A 221 -6.35 3.91 -22.10
CA LEU A 221 -6.30 5.00 -21.11
C LEU A 221 -5.20 6.03 -21.40
N GLU A 222 -4.00 5.58 -21.76
CA GLU A 222 -2.89 6.47 -22.15
C GLU A 222 -3.23 7.24 -23.43
N THR A 223 -3.80 6.57 -24.44
CA THR A 223 -4.22 7.22 -25.70
C THR A 223 -5.30 8.27 -25.49
N LEU A 224 -6.21 8.03 -24.55
CA LEU A 224 -7.28 8.96 -24.18
C LEU A 224 -6.81 10.09 -23.25
N GLY A 225 -5.57 10.05 -22.77
CA GLY A 225 -5.05 11.03 -21.80
C GLY A 225 -5.78 10.98 -20.47
N ALA A 226 -6.20 9.79 -20.02
CA ALA A 226 -6.87 9.64 -18.74
C ALA A 226 -5.93 10.01 -17.58
N GLU A 227 -6.44 10.71 -16.58
CA GLU A 227 -5.69 11.03 -15.36
C GLU A 227 -6.24 10.20 -14.19
N TYR A 228 -5.33 9.63 -13.41
CA TYR A 228 -5.66 8.88 -12.20
C TYR A 228 -5.01 9.58 -11.01
N ASP A 229 -5.81 9.89 -10.00
CA ASP A 229 -5.34 10.48 -8.76
C ASP A 229 -4.95 9.36 -7.78
N TRP A 230 -3.72 8.87 -7.94
CA TRP A 230 -3.09 7.92 -7.03
C TRP A 230 -2.29 8.61 -5.91
N ARG A 231 -2.37 9.94 -5.81
CA ARG A 231 -1.59 10.75 -4.86
C ARG A 231 -2.25 10.86 -3.48
#